data_AF-A0A431NIH5-F1
#
_entry.id   AF-A0A431NIH5-F1
#
_cell.length_a   1.000
_cell.length_b   1.000
_cell.length_c   1.000
_cell.angle_alpha   90.00
_cell.angle_beta   90.00
_cell.angle_gamma   90.00
#
_symmetry.space_group_name_H-M   'P 1'
#
loop_
_entity.id
_entity.type
_entity.pdbx_description
1 polymer ?
#
loop_
_entity_poly.entity_id
_entity_poly.type
_entity_poly.pdbx_seq_one_letter_code
_entity_poly.pdbx_strand_id
1 'polypeptide(L)'
;MTKPSCTNLPAWHGALHLFDGLEISSCVTVHDGEVSFIEVCADPTDAEFWSVYGHYNPELSNGFDGVDCLEDFATEAEARAFAEQLCRQYPHLRSGGAA
;
A
#
# COMPACT_ATOMS: atom_id res chain seq x y z
N MET A 1 -17.00 -9.64 3.25
CA MET A 1 -17.65 -8.42 2.72
C MET A 1 -16.86 -8.00 1.48
N THR A 2 -17.48 -7.89 0.31
CA THR A 2 -16.82 -7.41 -0.91
C THR A 2 -16.64 -5.90 -0.85
N LYS A 3 -15.40 -5.42 -0.92
CA LYS A 3 -15.01 -4.00 -1.00
C LYS A 3 -15.77 -3.37 -2.19
N PRO A 4 -16.41 -2.19 -2.03
CA PRO A 4 -17.20 -1.59 -3.10
C PRO A 4 -16.31 -1.27 -4.31
N SER A 5 -16.75 -1.69 -5.50
CA SER A 5 -16.01 -1.48 -6.76
C SER A 5 -15.91 0.01 -7.08
N CYS A 6 -14.69 0.55 -7.13
CA CYS A 6 -14.41 1.92 -7.53
C CYS A 6 -14.44 2.05 -9.07
N THR A 7 -15.56 2.50 -9.63
CA THR A 7 -15.63 3.04 -11.02
C THR A 7 -15.11 4.48 -11.14
N ASN A 8 -14.50 5.00 -10.08
CA ASN A 8 -13.64 6.19 -10.10
C ASN A 8 -12.20 5.71 -9.86
N LEU A 9 -11.22 6.33 -10.50
CA LEU A 9 -9.82 6.07 -10.17
C LEU A 9 -9.65 6.19 -8.64
N PRO A 10 -8.92 5.28 -7.99
CA PRO A 10 -8.73 5.33 -6.55
C PRO A 10 -8.21 6.70 -6.10
N ALA A 11 -8.57 7.14 -4.89
CA ALA A 11 -8.23 8.47 -4.39
C ALA A 11 -6.71 8.77 -4.46
N TRP A 12 -5.87 7.75 -4.30
CA TRP A 12 -4.41 7.86 -4.41
C TRP A 12 -3.91 8.14 -5.83
N HIS A 13 -4.69 7.87 -6.88
CA HIS A 13 -4.24 8.04 -8.27
C HIS A 13 -3.88 9.50 -8.58
N GLY A 14 -4.59 10.47 -7.99
CA GLY A 14 -4.25 11.90 -8.11
C GLY A 14 -3.02 12.31 -7.30
N ALA A 15 -2.70 11.55 -6.24
CA ALA A 15 -1.63 11.83 -5.29
C ALA A 15 -0.31 11.11 -5.62
N LEU A 16 -0.27 10.24 -6.65
CA LEU A 16 0.93 9.46 -7.02
C LEU A 16 2.22 10.27 -7.20
N HIS A 17 2.09 11.52 -7.61
CA HIS A 17 3.23 12.42 -7.79
C HIS A 17 3.85 12.90 -6.46
N LEU A 18 3.16 12.71 -5.34
CA LEU A 18 3.64 13.03 -3.99
C LEU A 18 4.44 11.89 -3.37
N PHE A 19 4.45 10.71 -3.99
CA PHE A 19 5.19 9.55 -3.51
C PHE A 19 6.53 9.39 -4.26
N ASP A 20 7.55 8.86 -3.59
CA ASP A 20 8.84 8.48 -4.20
C ASP A 20 9.24 7.02 -3.93
N GLY A 21 8.55 6.35 -3.00
CA GLY A 21 8.77 4.97 -2.63
C GLY A 21 7.48 4.15 -2.65
N LEU A 22 7.62 2.85 -2.87
CA LEU A 22 6.58 1.86 -2.64
C LEU A 22 7.06 0.84 -1.61
N GLU A 23 6.17 0.45 -0.70
CA GLU A 23 6.35 -0.63 0.26
C GLU A 23 5.25 -1.67 0.07
N ILE A 24 5.58 -2.94 0.27
CA ILE A 24 4.62 -4.04 0.28
C ILE A 24 4.69 -4.67 1.66
N SER A 25 3.55 -4.76 2.35
CA SER A 25 3.50 -5.28 3.71
C SER A 25 2.47 -6.42 3.81
N SER A 26 2.83 -7.48 4.52
CA SER A 26 1.89 -8.52 4.95
C SER A 26 0.99 -7.96 6.05
N CYS A 27 -0.32 -8.14 5.93
CA CYS A 27 -1.29 -7.52 6.83
C CYS A 27 -2.28 -8.52 7.41
N VAL A 28 -2.74 -8.23 8.62
CA VAL A 28 -3.78 -8.97 9.34
C VAL A 28 -4.79 -8.00 9.94
N THR A 29 -6.05 -8.40 9.98
CA THR A 29 -7.10 -7.67 10.69
C THR A 29 -7.03 -7.99 12.18
N VAL A 30 -6.75 -6.99 13.00
CA VAL A 30 -6.76 -7.10 14.46
C VAL A 30 -8.07 -6.56 15.00
N HIS A 31 -8.68 -7.31 15.91
CA HIS A 31 -9.93 -6.96 16.56
C HIS A 31 -9.66 -6.60 18.03
N ASP A 32 -9.99 -5.36 18.42
CA ASP A 32 -9.98 -4.89 19.80
C ASP A 32 -11.39 -4.40 20.20
N GLY A 33 -12.12 -5.29 20.87
CA GLY A 33 -13.52 -5.06 21.22
C GLY A 33 -14.42 -4.93 19.98
N GLU A 34 -15.08 -3.78 19.84
CA GLU A 34 -15.94 -3.45 18.69
C GLU A 34 -15.17 -2.80 17.53
N VAL A 35 -13.87 -2.51 17.72
CA VAL A 35 -13.03 -1.86 16.72
C VAL A 35 -12.18 -2.91 16.02
N SER A 36 -12.01 -2.74 14.71
CA SER A 36 -11.06 -3.51 13.90
C SER A 36 -10.11 -2.54 13.21
N PHE A 37 -8.82 -2.87 13.22
CA PHE A 37 -7.79 -2.12 12.52
C PHE A 37 -6.81 -3.09 11.87
N ILE A 38 -6.01 -2.57 10.93
CA ILE A 38 -5.02 -3.37 10.21
C ILE A 38 -3.66 -3.21 10.88
N GLU A 39 -3.00 -4.33 11.14
CA GLU A 39 -1.59 -4.36 11.55
C GLU A 39 -0.74 -5.03 10.48
N VAL A 40 0.53 -4.62 10.41
CA VAL A 40 1.56 -5.34 9.64
C VAL A 40 1.98 -6.57 10.44
N CYS A 41 1.98 -7.74 9.79
CA CYS A 41 2.37 -8.98 10.44
C CYS A 41 3.86 -8.97 10.82
N ALA A 42 4.19 -9.51 12.00
CA ALA A 42 5.58 -9.77 12.37
C ALA A 42 6.17 -10.97 11.59
N ASP A 43 5.33 -11.96 11.26
CA ASP A 43 5.65 -13.08 10.39
C ASP A 43 4.74 -13.02 9.15
N PRO A 44 5.29 -12.92 7.92
CA PRO A 44 4.48 -12.88 6.70
C PRO A 44 3.58 -14.09 6.47
N THR A 45 3.85 -15.22 7.14
CA THR A 45 2.99 -16.41 7.04
C THR A 45 1.64 -16.25 7.74
N ASP A 46 1.52 -15.27 8.63
CA ASP A 46 0.27 -14.88 9.30
C ASP A 46 -0.57 -13.89 8.45
N ALA A 47 -0.11 -13.54 7.24
CA ALA A 47 -0.80 -12.59 6.38
C ALA A 47 -2.20 -13.09 5.97
N GLU A 48 -3.22 -12.28 6.24
CA GLU A 48 -4.55 -12.44 5.65
C GLU A 48 -4.61 -11.84 4.23
N PHE A 49 -3.82 -10.79 4.00
CA PHE A 49 -3.69 -10.08 2.73
C PHE A 49 -2.38 -9.28 2.68
N TRP A 50 -2.13 -8.63 1.56
CA TRP A 50 -0.93 -7.86 1.27
C TRP A 50 -1.30 -6.47 0.78
N SER A 51 -0.81 -5.42 1.42
CA SER A 51 -1.06 -4.04 1.02
C SER A 51 0.15 -3.44 0.34
N VAL A 52 -0.10 -2.62 -0.68
CA VAL A 52 0.91 -1.78 -1.34
C VAL A 52 0.74 -0.36 -0.86
N TYR A 53 1.78 0.19 -0.24
CA TYR A 53 1.82 1.53 0.31
C TYR A 53 2.71 2.45 -0.53
N GLY A 54 2.31 3.72 -0.66
CA GLY A 54 3.15 4.78 -1.21
C GLY A 54 3.80 5.59 -0.10
N HIS A 55 5.13 5.73 -0.11
CA HIS A 55 5.86 6.63 0.79
C HIS A 55 5.80 8.05 0.26
N TYR A 56 5.34 8.98 1.09
CA TYR A 56 5.35 10.39 0.74
C TYR A 56 6.78 10.90 0.63
N ASN A 57 7.07 11.61 -0.46
CA ASN A 57 8.27 12.40 -0.59
C ASN A 57 8.11 13.67 0.26
N PRO A 58 8.90 13.87 1.34
CA PRO A 58 8.77 15.03 2.22
C PRO A 58 8.94 16.37 1.51
N GLU A 59 9.70 16.43 0.42
CA GLU A 59 9.89 17.65 -0.38
C GLU A 59 8.63 18.04 -1.16
N LEU A 60 7.80 17.05 -1.52
CA LEU A 60 6.56 17.26 -2.30
C LEU A 60 5.31 17.30 -1.41
N SER A 61 5.37 16.73 -0.21
CA SER A 61 4.25 16.57 0.72
C SER A 61 4.20 17.64 1.82
N ASN A 62 4.88 18.78 1.66
CA ASN A 62 5.02 19.84 2.69
C ASN A 62 5.65 19.33 4.00
N GLY A 63 6.63 18.44 3.91
CA GLY A 63 7.33 17.87 5.06
C GLY A 63 6.58 16.73 5.75
N PHE A 64 5.49 16.23 5.16
CA PHE A 64 4.82 15.04 5.68
C PHE A 64 5.64 13.78 5.36
N ASP A 65 6.05 13.07 6.41
CA ASP A 65 6.75 11.79 6.34
C ASP A 65 5.79 10.69 6.80
N GLY A 66 5.51 9.74 5.92
CA GLY A 66 4.52 8.70 6.16
C GLY A 66 4.18 7.91 4.91
N VAL A 67 3.18 7.04 5.05
CA VAL A 67 2.70 6.17 3.98
C VAL A 67 1.19 6.29 3.79
N ASP A 68 0.71 6.00 2.58
CA ASP A 68 -0.71 5.84 2.30
C ASP A 68 -0.97 4.50 1.60
N CYS A 69 -2.09 3.87 1.91
CA CYS A 69 -2.46 2.59 1.28
C CYS A 69 -2.96 2.85 -0.13
N LEU A 70 -2.30 2.22 -1.11
CA LEU A 70 -2.72 2.26 -2.50
C LEU A 70 -3.73 1.14 -2.76
N GLU A 71 -3.36 -0.11 -2.52
CA GLU A 71 -4.26 -1.23 -2.80
C GLU A 71 -3.93 -2.47 -1.97
N ASP A 72 -4.96 -3.28 -1.70
CA ASP A 72 -4.85 -4.56 -0.99
C ASP A 72 -5.04 -5.73 -1.94
N PHE A 73 -4.28 -6.81 -1.73
CA PHE A 73 -4.26 -8.01 -2.56
C PHE A 73 -4.34 -9.26 -1.70
N ALA A 74 -4.95 -10.32 -2.23
CA ALA A 74 -5.02 -11.59 -1.51
C ALA A 74 -3.65 -12.29 -1.41
N THR A 75 -2.74 -12.01 -2.36
CA THR A 75 -1.43 -12.66 -2.42
C THR A 75 -0.29 -11.66 -2.59
N GLU A 76 0.88 -12.01 -2.07
CA GLU A 76 2.12 -11.24 -2.24
C GLU A 76 2.48 -11.04 -3.71
N ALA A 77 2.27 -12.08 -4.53
CA ALA A 77 2.60 -12.06 -5.94
C ALA A 77 1.78 -11.01 -6.71
N GLU A 78 0.49 -10.86 -6.37
CA GLU A 78 -0.38 -9.84 -6.95
C GLU A 78 0.05 -8.43 -6.52
N ALA A 79 0.35 -8.24 -5.23
CA ALA A 79 0.85 -6.97 -4.70
C ALA A 79 2.18 -6.55 -5.39
N ARG A 80 3.10 -7.50 -5.57
CA ARG A 80 4.37 -7.27 -6.28
C ARG A 80 4.14 -6.92 -7.74
N ALA A 81 3.27 -7.65 -8.43
CA ALA A 81 2.95 -7.37 -9.83
C ALA A 81 2.35 -5.96 -10.01
N PHE A 82 1.50 -5.53 -9.07
CA PHE A 82 0.94 -4.18 -9.05
C PHE A 82 2.01 -3.10 -8.79
N ALA A 83 2.87 -3.29 -7.79
CA ALA A 83 3.95 -2.36 -7.50
C ALA A 83 4.93 -2.22 -8.68
N GLU A 84 5.28 -3.34 -9.34
CA GLU A 84 6.09 -3.30 -10.57
C GLU A 84 5.40 -2.53 -11.70
N GLN A 85 4.09 -2.74 -11.88
CA GLN A 85 3.32 -1.99 -12.87
C GLN A 85 3.36 -0.49 -12.59
N LEU A 86 3.19 -0.09 -11.33
CA LEU A 86 3.31 1.32 -10.92
C LEU A 86 4.70 1.87 -11.22
N CYS A 87 5.78 1.18 -10.85
CA CYS A 87 7.15 1.64 -11.15
C CYS A 87 7.42 1.74 -12.67
N ARG A 88 6.83 0.86 -13.50
CA ARG A 88 6.96 0.96 -14.97
C ARG A 88 6.23 2.18 -15.53
N GLN A 89 5.06 2.51 -14.98
CA GLN A 89 4.24 3.63 -15.42
C GLN A 89 4.75 4.98 -14.86
N TYR A 90 5.35 4.95 -13.67
CA TYR A 90 5.77 6.10 -12.90
C TYR A 90 7.23 5.94 -12.44
N PRO A 91 8.21 6.26 -13.30
CA PRO A 91 9.63 5.97 -13.03
C PRO A 91 10.24 6.70 -11.84
N HIS A 92 9.54 7.69 -11.27
CA HIS A 92 9.96 8.37 -10.05
C HIS A 92 9.73 7.52 -8.79
N LEU A 93 8.83 6.53 -8.86
CA LEU A 93 8.57 5.59 -7.77
C LEU A 93 9.66 4.52 -7.71
N ARG A 94 10.21 4.30 -6.51
CA ARG A 94 11.16 3.21 -6.24
C ARG A 94 10.49 2.14 -5.40
N SER A 95 10.51 0.89 -5.83
CA SER A 95 10.08 -0.23 -4.98
C SER A 95 11.15 -0.51 -3.92
N GLY A 96 10.85 -0.25 -2.65
CA GLY A 96 11.61 -0.75 -1.52
C GLY A 96 11.23 -2.21 -1.26
N GLY A 97 12.22 -3.10 -1.19
CA GLY A 97 11.97 -4.48 -0.78
C GLY A 97 11.55 -4.51 0.69
N ALA A 98 10.45 -5.21 0.99
CA ALA A 98 9.91 -5.43 2.33
C ALA A 98 11.02 -5.79 3.35
N ALA A 99 10.92 -5.22 4.55
CA ALA A 99 11.62 -5.67 5.74
C ALA A 99 11.00 -6.95 6.30
#